data_AF-A0A6S7J4K1-F1
#
_entry.id   AF-A0A6S7J4K1-F1
#
_cell.length_a   1.000
_cell.length_b   1.000
_cell.length_c   1.000
_cell.angle_alpha   90.00
_cell.angle_beta   90.00
_cell.angle_gamma   90.00
#
_symmetry.space_group_name_H-M   'P 1'
#
loop_
_entity.id
_entity.type
_entity.pdbx_description
1 polymer ?
#
loop_
_entity_poly.entity_id
_entity_poly.type
_entity_poly.pdbx_seq_one_letter_code
_entity_poly.pdbx_strand_id
1 'polypeptide(L)'
;MGNEQEKDSLINDEETYNVGEITAKLVAKAFWKEEVNQELSDLGIDEKWTFVPNAAGCLSGNYDDAMEYANKHRSHSIYSHDCSDLCKKKGCGALYVADGNWKLRYAHCMWKVPVVIEGFGKINYPSVCPLTPVRGKAFCDAHVKVAEKQQIKTDLREFLKSCGSNENDCCETDKMVLRSHDKMEEQLDKLAESSNVNATTYQGTSDFLEKYHNAIDGANSDQIEDIQCNKDTGGKTTLHSWSRGSMWIVTAGGIIEYFQPLYRSESPTQAFVIFMSWLLLKFKPMIENGLDNEEVTKAIESTILSYDNMCHVDNMKICRQDLTLPAPLNLSWKLLGKVIDRLHLRNHKDPKCKKYYDPDGKVPKEFNSMAAEQTFVWASRMKKIVCAMPRLHHFFYVHRAIKRRNAYTQRCYKLNKNPVLPKLSKDHYTSDIN
;
A
#
# COMPACT_ATOMS: atom_id res chain seq x y z
N MET A 1 -51.71 -18.53 7.50
CA MET A 1 -51.35 -18.55 6.06
C MET A 1 -51.25 -17.11 5.60
N GLY A 2 -50.09 -16.50 5.83
CA GLY A 2 -49.78 -15.12 5.43
C GLY A 2 -48.55 -15.16 4.54
N ASN A 3 -48.67 -14.57 3.37
CA ASN A 3 -47.64 -14.46 2.34
C ASN A 3 -46.50 -13.54 2.82
N GLU A 4 -45.28 -14.07 2.84
CA GLU A 4 -44.04 -13.29 2.72
C GLU A 4 -43.60 -13.35 1.26
N GLN A 5 -43.70 -12.22 0.57
CA GLN A 5 -42.95 -11.95 -0.66
C GLN A 5 -41.61 -11.33 -0.25
N GLU A 6 -40.59 -12.16 -0.15
CA GLU A 6 -39.20 -11.72 -0.10
C GLU A 6 -38.76 -11.24 -1.49
N LYS A 7 -38.24 -10.01 -1.53
CA LYS A 7 -37.63 -9.40 -2.70
C LYS A 7 -36.20 -9.90 -2.84
N ASP A 8 -36.00 -10.91 -3.67
CA ASP A 8 -34.73 -11.17 -4.32
C ASP A 8 -34.54 -10.16 -5.46
N SER A 9 -33.72 -9.15 -5.24
CA SER A 9 -33.18 -8.30 -6.31
C SER A 9 -31.67 -8.51 -6.41
N LEU A 10 -31.29 -9.69 -6.88
CA LEU A 10 -29.96 -9.98 -7.41
C LEU A 10 -30.13 -10.31 -8.90
N ILE A 11 -29.87 -9.30 -9.73
CA ILE A 11 -29.37 -9.39 -11.11
C ILE A 11 -29.89 -10.60 -11.92
N ASN A 12 -31.16 -10.52 -12.34
CA ASN A 12 -31.62 -11.25 -13.52
C ASN A 12 -31.16 -10.49 -14.76
N ASP A 13 -29.94 -10.77 -15.22
CA ASP A 13 -29.54 -10.53 -16.61
C ASP A 13 -29.14 -11.89 -17.21
N GLU A 14 -30.15 -12.75 -17.43
CA GLU A 14 -30.03 -13.81 -18.45
C GLU A 14 -30.07 -13.15 -19.83
N GLU A 15 -28.97 -12.50 -20.21
CA GLU A 15 -28.72 -12.22 -21.63
C GLU A 15 -28.45 -13.56 -22.31
N THR A 16 -29.35 -13.96 -23.20
CA THR A 16 -29.15 -15.05 -24.16
C THR A 16 -27.93 -14.74 -25.03
N TYR A 17 -26.75 -15.21 -24.63
CA TYR A 17 -25.56 -15.14 -25.45
C TYR A 17 -25.71 -16.07 -26.65
N ASN A 18 -25.49 -15.56 -27.86
CA ASN A 18 -25.37 -16.40 -29.05
C ASN A 18 -24.21 -17.37 -28.85
N VAL A 19 -24.49 -18.67 -29.02
CA VAL A 19 -23.49 -19.73 -28.89
C VAL A 19 -22.34 -19.45 -29.88
N GLY A 20 -21.18 -19.06 -29.36
CA GLY A 20 -19.96 -18.79 -30.14
C GLY A 20 -19.39 -17.37 -30.07
N GLU A 21 -20.10 -16.40 -29.47
CA GLU A 21 -19.59 -15.02 -29.38
C GLU A 21 -18.72 -14.81 -28.14
N ILE A 22 -17.44 -14.48 -28.35
CA ILE A 22 -16.50 -14.16 -27.26
C ILE A 22 -16.71 -12.69 -26.86
N THR A 23 -17.43 -12.46 -25.76
CA THR A 23 -17.66 -11.11 -25.23
C THR A 23 -16.53 -10.67 -24.29
N ALA A 24 -16.33 -9.36 -24.14
CA ALA A 24 -15.35 -8.81 -23.19
C ALA A 24 -15.63 -9.26 -21.74
N LYS A 25 -16.91 -9.42 -21.36
CA LYS A 25 -17.33 -9.94 -20.04
C LYS A 25 -16.89 -11.39 -19.85
N LEU A 26 -17.05 -12.22 -20.89
CA LEU A 26 -16.59 -13.61 -20.86
C LEU A 26 -15.07 -13.71 -20.73
N VAL A 27 -14.33 -12.92 -21.52
CA VAL A 27 -12.86 -12.87 -21.46
C VAL A 27 -12.38 -12.41 -20.08
N ALA A 28 -12.97 -11.36 -19.52
CA ALA A 28 -12.61 -10.86 -18.19
C ALA A 28 -12.90 -11.91 -17.10
N LYS A 29 -14.06 -12.58 -17.15
CA LYS A 29 -14.41 -13.65 -16.21
C LYS A 29 -13.43 -14.82 -16.30
N ALA A 30 -13.07 -15.24 -17.52
CA ALA A 30 -12.08 -16.29 -17.75
C ALA A 30 -10.70 -15.90 -17.21
N PHE A 31 -10.26 -14.66 -17.47
CA PHE A 31 -9.02 -14.12 -16.93
C PHE A 31 -8.98 -14.19 -15.40
N TRP A 32 -9.98 -13.64 -14.70
CA TRP A 32 -9.97 -13.63 -13.23
C TRP A 32 -10.04 -15.02 -12.62
N LYS A 33 -10.84 -15.92 -13.20
CA LYS A 33 -10.91 -17.31 -12.77
C LYS A 33 -9.55 -17.99 -12.86
N GLU A 34 -8.87 -17.81 -13.99
CA GLU A 34 -7.53 -18.37 -14.19
C GLU A 34 -6.50 -17.76 -13.25
N GLU A 35 -6.52 -16.45 -13.04
CA GLU A 35 -5.63 -15.77 -12.09
C GLU A 35 -5.82 -16.27 -10.65
N VAL A 36 -7.06 -16.47 -10.22
CA VAL A 36 -7.38 -17.01 -8.88
C VAL A 36 -6.90 -18.45 -8.77
N ASN A 37 -7.19 -19.30 -9.75
CA ASN A 37 -6.75 -20.69 -9.73
C ASN A 37 -5.21 -20.80 -9.65
N GLN A 38 -4.49 -19.98 -10.44
CA GLN A 38 -3.03 -19.93 -10.36
C GLN A 38 -2.54 -19.45 -9.00
N GLU A 39 -3.19 -18.45 -8.39
CA GLU A 39 -2.81 -18.00 -7.05
C GLU A 39 -3.06 -19.06 -5.98
N LEU A 40 -4.20 -19.75 -6.02
CA LEU A 40 -4.48 -20.84 -5.08
C LEU A 40 -3.46 -21.98 -5.22
N SER A 41 -3.05 -22.30 -6.45
CA SER A 41 -2.02 -23.29 -6.72
C SER A 41 -0.65 -22.83 -6.22
N ASP A 42 -0.27 -21.57 -6.47
CA ASP A 42 0.98 -20.99 -5.95
C ASP A 42 1.03 -21.00 -4.41
N LEU A 43 -0.13 -20.86 -3.74
CA LEU A 43 -0.28 -20.93 -2.29
C LEU A 43 -0.38 -22.37 -1.75
N GLY A 44 -0.48 -23.39 -2.62
CA GLY A 44 -0.64 -24.79 -2.24
C GLY A 44 -1.98 -25.10 -1.54
N ILE A 45 -3.04 -24.39 -1.92
CA ILE A 45 -4.38 -24.51 -1.34
C ILE A 45 -5.48 -24.74 -2.39
N ASP A 46 -5.13 -24.94 -3.66
CA ASP A 46 -6.07 -25.24 -4.75
C ASP A 46 -6.92 -26.48 -4.48
N GLU A 47 -6.33 -27.56 -3.96
CA GLU A 47 -7.06 -28.77 -3.58
C GLU A 47 -7.86 -28.62 -2.27
N LYS A 48 -7.56 -27.58 -1.48
CA LYS A 48 -8.21 -27.32 -0.18
C LYS A 48 -9.34 -26.30 -0.29
N TRP A 49 -9.28 -25.42 -1.28
CA TRP A 49 -10.27 -24.36 -1.46
C TRP A 49 -11.57 -24.92 -2.02
N THR A 50 -12.65 -24.74 -1.27
CA THR A 50 -13.98 -25.19 -1.70
C THR A 50 -14.80 -24.02 -2.24
N PHE A 51 -15.10 -24.03 -3.54
CA PHE A 51 -15.94 -23.00 -4.17
C PHE A 51 -17.42 -23.25 -3.86
N VAL A 52 -17.96 -22.49 -2.90
CA VAL A 52 -19.38 -22.51 -2.51
C VAL A 52 -19.93 -21.09 -2.37
N PRO A 53 -21.19 -20.85 -2.75
CA PRO A 53 -21.89 -19.63 -2.37
C PRO A 53 -22.02 -19.55 -0.84
N ASN A 54 -21.75 -18.38 -0.25
CA ASN A 54 -21.95 -18.09 1.18
C ASN A 54 -21.18 -19.02 2.12
N ALA A 55 -19.88 -19.12 1.95
CA ALA A 55 -19.00 -19.89 2.81
C ALA A 55 -18.89 -19.35 4.24
N ALA A 56 -18.82 -20.26 5.23
CA ALA A 56 -18.53 -19.94 6.63
C ALA A 56 -17.13 -20.41 7.10
N GLY A 57 -16.34 -21.05 6.22
CA GLY A 57 -15.03 -21.63 6.52
C GLY A 57 -13.85 -20.79 6.01
N CYS A 58 -12.65 -21.01 6.57
CA CYS A 58 -11.44 -20.24 6.26
C CYS A 58 -10.82 -20.51 4.87
N LEU A 59 -11.17 -21.63 4.22
CA LEU A 59 -10.70 -22.04 2.89
C LEU A 59 -11.90 -22.43 2.00
N SER A 60 -12.90 -21.58 2.00
CA SER A 60 -14.11 -21.77 1.20
C SER A 60 -14.69 -20.42 0.84
N GLY A 61 -15.33 -20.32 -0.32
CA GLY A 61 -15.98 -19.10 -0.77
C GLY A 61 -16.01 -18.98 -2.28
N ASN A 62 -16.50 -17.85 -2.76
CA ASN A 62 -16.49 -17.52 -4.19
C ASN A 62 -15.09 -16.98 -4.61
N TYR A 63 -15.00 -16.51 -5.86
CA TYR A 63 -13.74 -15.97 -6.40
C TYR A 63 -13.27 -14.69 -5.69
N ASP A 64 -14.19 -13.82 -5.25
CA ASP A 64 -13.85 -12.60 -4.51
C ASP A 64 -13.32 -12.96 -3.10
N ASP A 65 -13.90 -13.96 -2.45
CA ASP A 65 -13.41 -14.47 -1.15
C ASP A 65 -11.98 -15.02 -1.27
N ALA A 66 -11.68 -15.73 -2.37
CA ALA A 66 -10.34 -16.22 -2.67
C ALA A 66 -9.35 -15.07 -2.93
N MET A 67 -9.76 -14.03 -3.65
CA MET A 67 -8.93 -12.83 -3.84
C MET A 67 -8.67 -12.10 -2.52
N GLU A 68 -9.65 -12.04 -1.61
CA GLU A 68 -9.48 -11.39 -0.31
C GLU A 68 -8.55 -12.21 0.59
N TYR A 69 -8.68 -13.53 0.58
CA TYR A 69 -7.73 -14.43 1.23
C TYR A 69 -6.32 -14.20 0.71
N ALA A 70 -6.13 -14.17 -0.62
CA ALA A 70 -4.83 -13.91 -1.23
C ALA A 70 -4.27 -12.53 -0.84
N ASN A 71 -5.11 -11.49 -0.79
CA ASN A 71 -4.71 -10.17 -0.37
C ASN A 71 -4.29 -10.12 1.11
N LYS A 72 -5.00 -10.83 2.00
CA LYS A 72 -4.62 -11.00 3.41
C LYS A 72 -3.30 -11.75 3.54
N HIS A 73 -3.10 -12.81 2.76
CA HIS A 73 -1.83 -13.55 2.76
C HIS A 73 -0.68 -12.65 2.28
N ARG A 74 -0.88 -11.92 1.18
CA ARG A 74 0.07 -10.96 0.62
C ARG A 74 0.47 -9.89 1.64
N SER A 75 -0.47 -9.36 2.42
CA SER A 75 -0.14 -8.31 3.39
C SER A 75 0.74 -8.79 4.55
N HIS A 76 0.81 -10.10 4.77
CA HIS A 76 1.61 -10.75 5.82
C HIS A 76 2.76 -11.60 5.24
N SER A 77 3.20 -11.29 4.02
CA SER A 77 4.30 -12.00 3.35
C SER A 77 5.16 -11.05 2.54
N ILE A 78 6.38 -11.49 2.25
CA ILE A 78 7.29 -10.84 1.30
C ILE A 78 7.38 -11.68 0.03
N TYR A 79 7.55 -11.02 -1.12
CA TYR A 79 7.82 -11.72 -2.36
C TYR A 79 9.25 -12.26 -2.35
N SER A 80 9.40 -13.57 -2.31
CA SER A 80 10.69 -14.25 -2.41
C SER A 80 11.11 -14.43 -3.88
N HIS A 81 12.42 -14.62 -4.08
CA HIS A 81 12.99 -15.05 -5.36
C HIS A 81 14.35 -15.74 -5.12
N ASP A 82 14.78 -16.60 -6.03
CA ASP A 82 16.13 -17.16 -5.97
C ASP A 82 17.14 -16.16 -6.52
N CYS A 83 17.99 -15.65 -5.64
CA CYS A 83 18.96 -14.62 -5.97
C CYS A 83 20.21 -15.24 -6.62
N SER A 84 20.43 -14.94 -7.91
CA SER A 84 21.68 -15.27 -8.62
C SER A 84 22.82 -14.29 -8.29
N ASP A 85 24.06 -14.65 -8.61
CA ASP A 85 25.23 -13.78 -8.36
C ASP A 85 25.13 -12.43 -9.07
N LEU A 86 24.56 -12.39 -10.28
CA LEU A 86 24.33 -11.14 -10.99
C LEU A 86 23.31 -10.26 -10.24
N CYS A 87 22.27 -10.85 -9.66
CA CYS A 87 21.28 -10.14 -8.86
C CYS A 87 21.91 -9.59 -7.56
N LYS A 88 22.72 -10.40 -6.86
CA LYS A 88 23.47 -9.98 -5.66
C LYS A 88 24.47 -8.87 -5.96
N LYS A 89 25.18 -8.96 -7.08
CA LYS A 89 26.14 -7.93 -7.55
C LYS A 89 25.46 -6.57 -7.78
N LYS A 90 24.16 -6.56 -8.11
CA LYS A 90 23.34 -5.34 -8.23
C LYS A 90 22.84 -4.80 -6.90
N GLY A 91 23.15 -5.45 -5.78
CA GLY A 91 22.78 -5.05 -4.43
C GLY A 91 21.54 -5.75 -3.87
N CYS A 92 20.99 -6.75 -4.56
CA CYS A 92 19.88 -7.53 -4.01
C CYS A 92 20.31 -8.28 -2.74
N GLY A 93 19.50 -8.18 -1.69
CA GLY A 93 19.84 -8.70 -0.36
C GLY A 93 20.39 -7.63 0.58
N ALA A 94 21.04 -6.58 0.04
CA ALA A 94 21.69 -5.52 0.83
C ALA A 94 20.97 -4.17 0.73
N LEU A 95 20.71 -3.66 -0.48
CA LEU A 95 20.02 -2.38 -0.69
C LEU A 95 18.56 -2.58 -1.09
N TYR A 96 17.69 -1.90 -0.36
CA TYR A 96 16.25 -1.83 -0.59
C TYR A 96 15.87 -0.37 -0.79
N VAL A 97 15.20 -0.08 -1.91
CA VAL A 97 14.73 1.25 -2.27
C VAL A 97 13.22 1.26 -2.07
N ALA A 98 12.78 2.11 -1.16
CA ALA A 98 11.37 2.32 -0.88
C ALA A 98 10.90 3.66 -1.45
N ASP A 99 9.72 3.68 -2.06
CA ASP A 99 9.09 4.92 -2.50
C ASP A 99 7.56 4.75 -2.69
N GLY A 100 6.84 5.87 -2.71
CA GLY A 100 5.41 5.95 -2.94
C GLY A 100 5.05 5.95 -4.44
N ASN A 101 4.47 4.85 -4.93
CA ASN A 101 3.85 4.83 -6.26
C ASN A 101 2.48 5.50 -6.23
N TRP A 102 2.44 6.81 -6.47
CA TRP A 102 1.19 7.58 -6.49
C TRP A 102 0.40 7.45 -7.80
N LYS A 103 0.91 6.71 -8.79
CA LYS A 103 0.24 6.53 -10.09
C LYS A 103 -0.84 5.46 -10.02
N LEU A 104 -0.67 4.44 -9.20
CA LEU A 104 -1.63 3.36 -8.99
C LEU A 104 -2.49 3.67 -7.78
N ARG A 105 -3.67 4.24 -8.04
CA ARG A 105 -4.65 4.64 -7.02
C ARG A 105 -5.94 3.86 -7.22
N TYR A 106 -6.75 3.73 -6.18
CA TYR A 106 -8.09 3.15 -6.25
C TYR A 106 -9.05 3.95 -5.40
N ALA A 107 -10.33 3.90 -5.76
CA ALA A 107 -11.36 4.58 -5.00
C ALA A 107 -11.68 3.84 -3.70
N HIS A 108 -11.75 4.57 -2.59
CA HIS A 108 -12.17 4.05 -1.30
C HIS A 108 -13.28 4.93 -0.69
N CYS A 109 -13.98 4.37 0.29
CA CYS A 109 -15.06 5.00 0.99
C CYS A 109 -14.57 6.28 1.69
N MET A 110 -15.36 7.35 1.60
CA MET A 110 -15.05 8.64 2.21
C MET A 110 -15.32 8.69 3.72
N TRP A 111 -15.92 7.65 4.30
CA TRP A 111 -16.25 7.59 5.72
C TRP A 111 -14.97 7.59 6.57
N LYS A 112 -14.96 8.38 7.64
CA LYS A 112 -13.85 8.43 8.60
C LYS A 112 -13.97 7.27 9.56
N VAL A 113 -12.98 6.38 9.52
CA VAL A 113 -12.81 5.31 10.49
C VAL A 113 -11.47 5.56 11.19
N PRO A 114 -11.47 6.20 12.39
CA PRO A 114 -10.24 6.44 13.12
C PRO A 114 -9.61 5.12 13.55
N VAL A 115 -8.27 5.09 13.55
CA VAL A 115 -7.52 4.00 14.17
C VAL A 115 -7.48 4.26 15.66
N VAL A 116 -8.26 3.49 16.41
CA VAL A 116 -8.35 3.53 17.86
C VAL A 116 -7.77 2.23 18.41
N ILE A 117 -6.95 2.34 19.45
CA ILE A 117 -6.34 1.19 20.12
C ILE A 117 -6.80 1.23 21.57
N GLU A 118 -7.31 0.11 22.07
CA GLU A 118 -7.91 0.03 23.40
C GLU A 118 -6.92 0.47 24.48
N GLY A 119 -7.36 1.39 25.33
CA GLY A 119 -6.51 2.01 26.38
C GLY A 119 -5.68 3.21 25.91
N PHE A 120 -5.74 3.59 24.63
CA PHE A 120 -4.89 4.64 24.04
C PHE A 120 -5.66 5.66 23.22
N GLY A 121 -5.02 6.83 23.07
CA GLY A 121 -5.56 7.94 22.29
C GLY A 121 -5.54 7.70 20.78
N LYS A 122 -6.01 8.71 20.04
CA LYS A 122 -6.01 8.69 18.57
C LYS A 122 -4.58 8.83 18.05
N ILE A 123 -4.06 7.78 17.43
CA ILE A 123 -2.77 7.84 16.73
C ILE A 123 -2.90 8.70 15.48
N ASN A 124 -1.84 9.45 15.13
CA ASN A 124 -1.70 10.12 13.85
C ASN A 124 -1.50 9.12 12.69
N TYR A 125 -2.57 8.39 12.37
CA TYR A 125 -2.66 7.41 11.30
C TYR A 125 -3.89 7.73 10.43
N PRO A 126 -3.88 7.40 9.12
CA PRO A 126 -5.02 7.69 8.25
C PRO A 126 -6.34 7.13 8.78
N SER A 127 -7.28 8.04 9.04
CA SER A 127 -8.64 7.70 9.45
C SER A 127 -9.51 7.49 8.21
N VAL A 128 -9.54 6.26 7.68
CA VAL A 128 -10.28 5.93 6.45
C VAL A 128 -10.98 4.58 6.56
N CYS A 129 -12.16 4.50 5.95
CA CYS A 129 -12.70 3.24 5.50
C CYS A 129 -12.00 2.83 4.17
N PRO A 130 -11.26 1.72 4.15
CA PRO A 130 -10.52 1.27 2.97
C PRO A 130 -11.43 0.61 1.91
N LEU A 131 -12.69 0.31 2.22
CA LEU A 131 -13.60 -0.42 1.33
C LEU A 131 -13.97 0.40 0.09
N THR A 132 -14.24 -0.27 -1.02
CA THR A 132 -14.66 0.39 -2.26
C THR A 132 -16.04 1.02 -2.10
N PRO A 133 -16.24 2.28 -2.54
CA PRO A 133 -17.55 2.90 -2.51
C PRO A 133 -18.50 2.22 -3.51
N VAL A 134 -19.80 2.28 -3.24
CA VAL A 134 -20.82 1.87 -4.22
C VAL A 134 -20.71 2.77 -5.45
N ARG A 135 -20.96 2.23 -6.65
CA ARG A 135 -20.84 2.98 -7.90
C ARG A 135 -21.69 4.27 -7.84
N GLY A 136 -21.03 5.41 -8.05
CA GLY A 136 -21.68 6.74 -8.01
C GLY A 136 -21.95 7.28 -6.61
N LYS A 137 -21.62 6.54 -5.53
CA LYS A 137 -21.81 6.96 -4.14
C LYS A 137 -20.49 7.39 -3.50
N ALA A 138 -20.56 8.17 -2.42
CA ALA A 138 -19.41 8.56 -1.61
C ALA A 138 -18.93 7.44 -0.66
N PHE A 139 -19.80 6.47 -0.36
CA PHE A 139 -19.59 5.50 0.70
C PHE A 139 -19.69 4.04 0.22
N CYS A 140 -19.08 3.11 0.95
CA CYS A 140 -19.25 1.66 0.71
C CYS A 140 -20.64 1.21 1.15
N ASP A 141 -21.06 -0.01 0.78
CA ASP A 141 -22.40 -0.53 1.04
C ASP A 141 -22.82 -0.40 2.53
N ALA A 142 -21.92 -0.76 3.45
CA ALA A 142 -22.17 -0.63 4.88
C ALA A 142 -22.40 0.83 5.31
N HIS A 143 -21.54 1.76 4.88
CA HIS A 143 -21.63 3.16 5.26
C HIS A 143 -22.72 3.93 4.51
N VAL A 144 -23.18 3.46 3.33
CA VAL A 144 -24.39 3.99 2.67
C VAL A 144 -25.60 3.78 3.58
N LYS A 145 -25.76 2.58 4.14
CA LYS A 145 -26.87 2.25 5.05
C LYS A 145 -26.85 3.10 6.32
N VAL A 146 -25.66 3.39 6.86
CA VAL A 146 -25.51 4.28 8.04
C VAL A 146 -25.83 5.72 7.66
N ALA A 147 -25.26 6.21 6.55
CA ALA A 147 -25.48 7.56 6.07
C ALA A 147 -26.97 7.86 5.81
N GLU A 148 -27.70 6.93 5.19
CA GLU A 148 -29.13 7.08 4.90
C GLU A 148 -29.98 7.20 6.18
N LYS A 149 -29.65 6.43 7.22
CA LYS A 149 -30.31 6.54 8.54
C LYS A 149 -30.07 7.90 9.19
N GLN A 150 -28.90 8.49 8.97
CA GLN A 150 -28.53 9.81 9.48
C GLN A 150 -28.94 10.95 8.53
N GLN A 151 -29.72 10.66 7.47
CA GLN A 151 -30.18 11.62 6.47
C GLN A 151 -29.03 12.33 5.71
N ILE A 152 -27.89 11.67 5.59
CA ILE A 152 -26.71 12.16 4.88
C ILE A 152 -26.82 11.79 3.41
N LYS A 153 -26.48 12.73 2.52
CA LYS A 153 -26.46 12.50 1.08
C LYS A 153 -25.40 11.44 0.74
N THR A 154 -25.81 10.39 0.03
CA THR A 154 -24.93 9.27 -0.33
C THR A 154 -24.45 9.31 -1.77
N ASP A 155 -25.20 9.93 -2.67
CA ASP A 155 -24.73 10.22 -4.03
C ASP A 155 -23.47 11.07 -3.96
N LEU A 156 -22.43 10.69 -4.70
CA LEU A 156 -21.14 11.36 -4.62
C LEU A 156 -21.30 12.86 -4.90
N ARG A 157 -21.99 13.24 -5.98
CA ARG A 157 -22.12 14.65 -6.34
C ARG A 157 -22.91 15.43 -5.32
N GLU A 158 -24.01 14.86 -4.82
CA GLU A 158 -24.82 15.51 -3.78
C GLU A 158 -24.06 15.65 -2.45
N PHE A 159 -23.31 14.62 -2.06
CA PHE A 159 -22.46 14.65 -0.87
C PHE A 159 -21.41 15.76 -0.99
N LEU A 160 -20.70 15.81 -2.11
CA LEU A 160 -19.68 16.85 -2.33
C LEU A 160 -20.28 18.26 -2.32
N LYS A 161 -21.45 18.44 -2.93
CA LYS A 161 -22.20 19.71 -2.84
C LYS A 161 -22.55 20.06 -1.39
N SER A 162 -23.00 19.08 -0.59
CA SER A 162 -23.30 19.28 0.83
C SER A 162 -22.07 19.65 1.66
N CYS A 163 -20.87 19.24 1.23
CA CYS A 163 -19.58 19.67 1.80
C CYS A 163 -19.10 21.04 1.31
N GLY A 164 -19.87 21.74 0.43
CA GLY A 164 -19.50 23.05 -0.09
C GLY A 164 -18.58 23.03 -1.31
N SER A 165 -18.68 21.99 -2.15
CA SER A 165 -18.07 21.96 -3.49
C SER A 165 -18.91 22.69 -4.53
N ASN A 166 -18.30 23.48 -5.44
CA ASN A 166 -19.02 24.12 -6.54
C ASN A 166 -19.27 23.14 -7.71
N GLU A 167 -20.34 23.36 -8.49
CA GLU A 167 -20.69 22.50 -9.63
C GLU A 167 -19.60 22.44 -10.72
N ASN A 168 -18.82 23.52 -10.86
CA ASN A 168 -17.71 23.60 -11.81
C ASN A 168 -16.44 22.86 -11.34
N ASP A 169 -16.34 22.51 -10.05
CA ASP A 169 -15.18 21.79 -9.50
C ASP A 169 -15.34 20.26 -9.58
N CYS A 170 -16.56 19.78 -9.87
CA CYS A 170 -16.92 18.36 -9.84
C CYS A 170 -16.47 17.56 -11.07
N CYS A 171 -15.91 18.21 -12.10
CA CYS A 171 -15.54 17.58 -13.37
C CYS A 171 -14.09 17.07 -13.41
N GLU A 172 -13.22 17.56 -12.53
CA GLU A 172 -11.84 17.06 -12.36
C GLU A 172 -11.63 16.68 -10.89
N THR A 173 -11.95 15.44 -10.52
CA THR A 173 -11.87 14.91 -9.14
C THR A 173 -10.51 15.08 -8.46
N ASP A 174 -9.45 15.38 -9.21
CA ASP A 174 -8.08 15.57 -8.71
C ASP A 174 -7.74 17.04 -8.35
N LYS A 175 -8.58 18.05 -8.67
CA LYS A 175 -8.21 19.49 -8.52
C LYS A 175 -9.10 20.34 -7.60
N MET A 176 -9.92 19.72 -6.75
CA MET A 176 -10.80 20.47 -5.84
C MET A 176 -10.03 21.27 -4.76
N VAL A 177 -10.45 22.52 -4.57
CA VAL A 177 -9.80 23.57 -3.77
C VAL A 177 -9.87 23.31 -2.25
N LEU A 178 -8.79 23.66 -1.54
CA LEU A 178 -8.62 23.61 -0.07
C LEU A 178 -9.86 24.00 0.77
N ARG A 179 -10.65 24.99 0.35
CA ARG A 179 -11.81 25.48 1.12
C ARG A 179 -12.96 24.47 1.24
N SER A 180 -13.11 23.56 0.28
CA SER A 180 -14.13 22.50 0.33
C SER A 180 -13.65 21.29 1.16
N HIS A 181 -12.34 21.16 1.38
CA HIS A 181 -11.75 20.10 2.18
C HIS A 181 -12.04 20.26 3.67
N ASP A 182 -11.91 21.46 4.23
CA ASP A 182 -12.13 21.68 5.67
C ASP A 182 -13.58 21.42 6.09
N LYS A 183 -14.55 21.88 5.28
CA LYS A 183 -15.98 21.61 5.50
C LYS A 183 -16.33 20.13 5.37
N MET A 184 -15.70 19.43 4.42
CA MET A 184 -15.83 17.99 4.30
C MET A 184 -15.27 17.29 5.52
N GLU A 185 -14.06 17.64 5.95
CA GLU A 185 -13.43 17.04 7.11
C GLU A 185 -14.27 17.26 8.36
N GLU A 186 -14.83 18.46 8.55
CA GLU A 186 -15.77 18.78 9.65
C GLU A 186 -17.03 17.91 9.59
N GLN A 187 -17.63 17.74 8.41
CA GLN A 187 -18.79 16.85 8.25
C GLN A 187 -18.41 15.41 8.55
N LEU A 188 -17.30 14.91 8.00
CA LEU A 188 -16.84 13.55 8.22
C LEU A 188 -16.43 13.29 9.67
N ASP A 189 -15.92 14.28 10.40
CA ASP A 189 -15.58 14.14 11.83
C ASP A 189 -16.82 13.93 12.68
N LYS A 190 -17.96 14.54 12.30
CA LYS A 190 -19.27 14.26 12.93
C LYS A 190 -19.74 12.82 12.71
N LEU A 191 -19.20 12.14 11.70
CA LEU A 191 -19.53 10.77 11.30
C LEU A 191 -18.49 9.75 11.73
N ALA A 192 -17.43 10.19 12.40
CA ALA A 192 -16.32 9.32 12.74
C ALA A 192 -16.78 8.28 13.77
N GLU A 193 -16.78 7.02 13.35
CA GLU A 193 -17.13 5.89 14.20
C GLU A 193 -16.02 4.85 14.12
N SER A 194 -15.71 4.21 15.25
CA SER A 194 -14.80 3.08 15.27
C SER A 194 -15.42 1.91 14.50
N SER A 195 -14.59 1.24 13.69
CA SER A 195 -14.98 0.04 12.95
C SER A 195 -13.82 -0.92 12.91
N ASN A 196 -14.14 -2.22 12.85
CA ASN A 196 -13.16 -3.29 12.74
C ASN A 196 -12.38 -3.25 11.41
N VAL A 197 -12.87 -2.49 10.43
CA VAL A 197 -12.23 -2.34 9.11
C VAL A 197 -11.76 -0.90 8.91
N ASN A 198 -10.45 -0.71 9.06
CA ASN A 198 -9.78 0.59 8.92
C ASN A 198 -8.50 0.46 8.08
N ALA A 199 -7.72 1.54 7.97
CA ALA A 199 -6.48 1.57 7.19
C ALA A 199 -5.52 0.39 7.51
N THR A 200 -5.40 0.06 8.79
CA THR A 200 -4.44 -0.93 9.31
C THR A 200 -4.78 -2.35 8.88
N THR A 201 -6.08 -2.64 8.75
CA THR A 201 -6.61 -3.97 8.40
C THR A 201 -6.04 -4.47 7.08
N TYR A 202 -6.00 -3.62 6.04
CA TYR A 202 -5.50 -4.01 4.72
C TYR A 202 -4.03 -3.67 4.47
N GLN A 203 -3.42 -2.89 5.36
CA GLN A 203 -1.97 -2.75 5.40
C GLN A 203 -1.31 -3.94 6.11
N GLY A 204 -2.07 -4.77 6.83
CA GLY A 204 -1.53 -5.87 7.64
C GLY A 204 -0.74 -5.35 8.84
N THR A 205 -1.09 -4.17 9.35
CA THR A 205 -0.33 -3.44 10.37
C THR A 205 -1.04 -3.39 11.72
N SER A 206 -2.25 -3.96 11.83
CA SER A 206 -3.07 -3.95 13.04
C SER A 206 -2.32 -4.54 14.23
N ASP A 207 -1.80 -5.76 14.11
CA ASP A 207 -1.05 -6.44 15.18
C ASP A 207 0.17 -5.63 15.66
N PHE A 208 0.88 -5.00 14.72
CA PHE A 208 2.01 -4.13 15.06
C PHE A 208 1.54 -2.92 15.87
N LEU A 209 0.50 -2.23 15.41
CA LEU A 209 -0.02 -1.06 16.09
C LEU A 209 -0.61 -1.41 17.46
N GLU A 210 -1.42 -2.46 17.57
CA GLU A 210 -1.98 -2.94 18.83
C GLU A 210 -0.89 -3.25 19.86
N LYS A 211 0.25 -3.78 19.42
CA LYS A 211 1.36 -4.12 20.31
C LYS A 211 2.32 -2.96 20.60
N TYR A 212 2.42 -1.95 19.72
CA TYR A 212 3.45 -0.90 19.78
C TYR A 212 2.92 0.54 19.85
N HIS A 213 1.61 0.71 20.01
CA HIS A 213 0.93 2.01 20.08
C HIS A 213 1.58 3.00 21.06
N ASN A 214 2.05 2.54 22.23
CA ASN A 214 2.65 3.38 23.28
C ASN A 214 3.79 4.25 22.74
N ALA A 215 4.65 3.63 21.94
CA ALA A 215 5.81 4.29 21.37
C ALA A 215 5.42 5.20 20.18
N ILE A 216 4.34 4.89 19.48
CA ILE A 216 3.86 5.62 18.30
C ILE A 216 3.06 6.86 18.71
N ASP A 217 2.22 6.76 19.74
CA ASP A 217 1.40 7.85 20.26
C ASP A 217 2.26 8.90 20.96
N GLY A 218 3.25 8.47 21.76
CA GLY A 218 4.25 9.36 22.37
C GLY A 218 5.10 10.15 21.37
N ALA A 219 5.23 9.67 20.13
CA ALA A 219 5.92 10.35 19.03
C ALA A 219 5.08 11.46 18.36
N ASN A 220 3.75 11.48 18.56
CA ASN A 220 2.84 12.48 18.02
C ASN A 220 2.65 13.72 18.91
N SER A 221 3.22 13.75 20.11
CA SER A 221 3.29 14.97 20.94
C SER A 221 4.41 15.89 20.44
N ASP A 222 4.14 16.59 19.33
CA ASP A 222 4.73 17.88 18.92
C ASP A 222 6.26 18.07 18.92
N GLN A 223 7.07 17.02 18.80
CA GLN A 223 8.52 17.20 18.59
C GLN A 223 9.06 16.20 17.56
N ILE A 224 8.77 16.45 16.29
CA ILE A 224 9.85 16.38 15.30
C ILE A 224 10.73 17.59 15.67
N GLU A 225 11.90 17.38 16.29
CA GLU A 225 12.87 18.48 16.47
C GLU A 225 13.01 19.21 15.14
N ASP A 226 12.85 20.54 15.11
CA ASP A 226 12.85 21.40 13.92
C ASP A 226 13.74 20.87 12.79
N ILE A 227 13.19 19.98 11.95
CA ILE A 227 13.83 19.62 10.69
C ILE A 227 13.48 20.79 9.80
N GLN A 228 14.46 21.65 9.52
CA GLN A 228 14.34 22.70 8.51
C GLN A 228 14.43 22.10 7.08
N CYS A 229 13.80 20.93 6.87
CA CYS A 229 13.69 20.30 5.57
C CYS A 229 12.27 20.50 5.06
N ASN A 230 12.13 21.47 4.16
CA ASN A 230 10.87 21.82 3.52
C ASN A 230 10.64 20.98 2.24
N LYS A 231 11.08 19.71 2.21
CA LYS A 231 10.74 18.83 1.07
C LYS A 231 9.23 18.63 1.08
N ASP A 232 8.58 18.94 -0.04
CA ASP A 232 7.12 18.81 -0.17
C ASP A 232 6.71 17.35 0.09
N THR A 233 5.98 17.13 1.19
CA THR A 233 5.40 15.82 1.53
C THR A 233 4.10 15.56 0.76
N GLY A 234 3.82 16.33 -0.30
CA GLY A 234 2.64 16.21 -1.14
C GLY A 234 1.42 16.87 -0.52
N GLY A 235 1.56 18.08 0.04
CA GLY A 235 0.54 18.81 0.81
C GLY A 235 -0.72 19.25 0.04
N LYS A 236 -0.91 18.82 -1.22
CA LYS A 236 -2.17 19.02 -1.93
C LYS A 236 -3.21 18.04 -1.41
N THR A 237 -4.02 18.51 -0.45
CA THR A 237 -5.24 17.86 0.01
C THR A 237 -6.24 17.78 -1.13
N THR A 238 -6.31 16.61 -1.76
CA THR A 238 -7.35 16.32 -2.75
C THR A 238 -8.65 15.96 -2.03
N LEU A 239 -9.76 16.09 -2.72
CA LEU A 239 -11.07 15.70 -2.18
C LEU A 239 -11.14 14.16 -2.16
N HIS A 240 -10.71 13.55 -1.05
CA HIS A 240 -10.24 12.17 -1.01
C HIS A 240 -11.35 11.12 -1.10
N SER A 241 -11.67 10.72 -2.33
CA SER A 241 -12.32 9.43 -2.65
C SER A 241 -11.32 8.38 -3.15
N TRP A 242 -10.01 8.70 -3.14
CA TRP A 242 -8.96 7.86 -3.70
C TRP A 242 -7.79 7.69 -2.75
N SER A 243 -7.18 6.49 -2.80
CA SER A 243 -5.92 6.23 -2.12
C SER A 243 -4.82 7.15 -2.65
N ARG A 244 -3.82 7.44 -1.81
CA ARG A 244 -2.65 8.21 -2.24
C ARG A 244 -1.84 7.43 -3.28
N GLY A 245 -1.81 6.10 -3.14
CA GLY A 245 -1.07 5.20 -4.01
C GLY A 245 -0.72 3.93 -3.27
N SER A 246 0.52 3.46 -3.44
CA SER A 246 1.08 2.35 -2.67
C SER A 246 2.56 2.58 -2.39
N MET A 247 3.01 2.27 -1.18
CA MET A 247 4.43 2.21 -0.81
C MET A 247 5.00 0.90 -1.32
N TRP A 248 6.09 0.94 -2.08
CA TRP A 248 6.75 -0.23 -2.65
C TRP A 248 8.17 -0.31 -2.13
N ILE A 249 8.62 -1.50 -1.76
CA ILE A 249 9.99 -1.79 -1.35
C ILE A 249 10.60 -2.71 -2.40
N VAL A 250 11.62 -2.20 -3.10
CA VAL A 250 12.24 -2.87 -4.24
C VAL A 250 13.71 -3.08 -3.92
N THR A 251 14.22 -4.30 -4.10
CA THR A 251 15.65 -4.56 -3.98
C THR A 251 16.41 -3.83 -5.09
N ALA A 252 17.68 -3.53 -4.89
CA ALA A 252 18.53 -2.99 -5.94
C ALA A 252 18.67 -3.94 -7.16
N GLY A 253 18.39 -5.24 -6.99
CA GLY A 253 18.21 -6.17 -8.10
C GLY A 253 16.95 -5.91 -8.94
N GLY A 254 16.07 -4.99 -8.54
CA GLY A 254 14.81 -4.69 -9.21
C GLY A 254 13.68 -5.68 -8.86
N ILE A 255 13.83 -6.49 -7.81
CA ILE A 255 12.78 -7.37 -7.31
C ILE A 255 11.90 -6.58 -6.35
N ILE A 256 10.59 -6.60 -6.55
CA ILE A 256 9.66 -5.97 -5.61
C ILE A 256 9.49 -6.96 -4.46
N GLU A 257 9.97 -6.62 -3.26
CA GLU A 257 9.91 -7.51 -2.11
C GLU A 257 8.64 -7.29 -1.29
N TYR A 258 8.10 -6.07 -1.29
CA TYR A 258 6.93 -5.73 -0.50
C TYR A 258 6.17 -4.55 -1.11
N PHE A 259 4.84 -4.51 -0.94
CA PHE A 259 4.07 -3.30 -1.18
C PHE A 259 2.86 -3.22 -0.25
N GLN A 260 2.49 -1.99 0.15
CA GLN A 260 1.27 -1.72 0.91
C GLN A 260 0.57 -0.44 0.41
N PRO A 261 -0.77 -0.35 0.51
CA PRO A 261 -1.47 0.86 0.10
C PRO A 261 -1.07 2.06 0.96
N LEU A 262 -1.11 3.25 0.35
CA LEU A 262 -1.00 4.53 1.05
C LEU A 262 -2.36 5.21 1.07
N TYR A 263 -2.84 5.60 2.25
CA TYR A 263 -4.15 6.23 2.43
C TYR A 263 -4.00 7.71 2.78
N ARG A 264 -4.81 8.56 2.13
CA ARG A 264 -4.84 10.04 2.24
C ARG A 264 -3.51 10.73 1.90
N SER A 265 -2.46 10.44 2.65
CA SER A 265 -1.12 11.01 2.52
C SER A 265 -0.04 9.93 2.69
N GLU A 266 1.22 10.33 2.46
CA GLU A 266 2.40 9.55 2.79
C GLU A 266 3.04 10.14 4.05
N SER A 267 2.36 10.02 5.19
CA SER A 267 2.86 10.56 6.45
C SER A 267 4.05 9.74 6.98
N PRO A 268 4.99 10.35 7.73
CA PRO A 268 6.12 9.63 8.34
C PRO A 268 5.67 8.44 9.20
N THR A 269 4.59 8.59 9.97
CA THR A 269 4.01 7.52 10.79
C THR A 269 3.54 6.34 9.94
N GLN A 270 2.86 6.60 8.82
CA GLN A 270 2.38 5.54 7.94
C GLN A 270 3.54 4.82 7.24
N ALA A 271 4.54 5.57 6.76
CA ALA A 271 5.75 5.00 6.15
C ALA A 271 6.51 4.12 7.16
N PHE A 272 6.74 4.61 8.38
CA PHE A 272 7.41 3.86 9.44
C PHE A 272 6.72 2.53 9.75
N VAL A 273 5.41 2.55 9.95
CA VAL A 273 4.64 1.33 10.29
C VAL A 273 4.72 0.31 9.15
N ILE A 274 4.70 0.75 7.89
CA ILE A 274 4.91 -0.11 6.72
C ILE A 274 6.33 -0.69 6.71
N PHE A 275 7.36 0.12 6.96
CA PHE A 275 8.74 -0.36 7.01
C PHE A 275 8.98 -1.34 8.16
N MET A 276 8.43 -1.07 9.34
CA MET A 276 8.54 -1.99 10.47
C MET A 276 7.85 -3.32 10.19
N SER A 277 6.68 -3.29 9.55
CA SER A 277 5.99 -4.53 9.14
C SER A 277 6.84 -5.33 8.16
N TRP A 278 7.46 -4.67 7.18
CA TRP A 278 8.40 -5.32 6.25
C TRP A 278 9.62 -5.90 6.97
N LEU A 279 10.27 -5.15 7.88
CA LEU A 279 11.42 -5.63 8.65
C LEU A 279 11.06 -6.88 9.47
N LEU A 280 9.87 -6.91 10.07
CA LEU A 280 9.39 -8.08 10.81
C LEU A 280 9.16 -9.28 9.91
N LEU A 281 8.49 -9.09 8.77
CA LEU A 281 8.28 -10.16 7.80
C LEU A 281 9.61 -10.68 7.22
N LYS A 282 10.66 -9.85 7.21
CA LYS A 282 11.99 -10.21 6.73
C LYS A 282 12.82 -10.98 7.75
N PHE A 283 12.91 -10.47 8.99
CA PHE A 283 13.87 -10.96 9.98
C PHE A 283 13.26 -11.91 11.01
N LYS A 284 11.96 -11.80 11.33
CA LYS A 284 11.31 -12.73 12.26
C LYS A 284 11.41 -14.19 11.79
N PRO A 285 11.21 -14.52 10.49
CA PRO A 285 11.38 -15.89 10.03
C PRO A 285 12.80 -16.42 10.20
N MET A 286 13.82 -15.58 10.22
CA MET A 286 15.21 -16.02 10.44
C MET A 286 15.38 -16.58 11.86
N ILE A 287 14.82 -15.89 12.86
CA ILE A 287 14.81 -16.33 14.26
C ILE A 287 13.97 -17.60 14.40
N GLU A 288 12.80 -17.64 13.79
CA GLU A 288 11.89 -18.79 13.83
C GLU A 288 12.51 -20.04 13.16
N ASN A 289 13.39 -19.85 12.18
CA ASN A 289 14.18 -20.90 11.54
C ASN A 289 15.48 -21.25 12.28
N GLY A 290 15.68 -20.71 13.49
CA GLY A 290 16.76 -21.10 14.39
C GLY A 290 18.08 -20.36 14.21
N LEU A 291 18.12 -19.26 13.43
CA LEU A 291 19.30 -18.38 13.43
C LEU A 291 19.41 -17.68 14.77
N ASP A 292 20.64 -17.53 15.26
CA ASP A 292 20.89 -16.87 16.52
C ASP A 292 20.74 -15.34 16.42
N ASN A 293 20.69 -14.68 17.58
CA ASN A 293 20.51 -13.23 17.65
C ASN A 293 21.67 -12.47 16.99
N GLU A 294 22.90 -13.00 16.98
CA GLU A 294 24.07 -12.34 16.40
C GLU A 294 24.01 -12.40 14.87
N GLU A 295 23.64 -13.53 14.30
CA GLU A 295 23.44 -13.71 12.86
C GLU A 295 22.34 -12.80 12.33
N VAL A 296 21.20 -12.73 13.02
CA VAL A 296 20.09 -11.85 12.64
C VAL A 296 20.48 -10.37 12.80
N THR A 297 21.24 -10.02 13.85
CA THR A 297 21.79 -8.66 14.02
C THR A 297 22.67 -8.27 12.83
N LYS A 298 23.61 -9.13 12.42
CA LYS A 298 24.46 -8.90 11.23
C LYS A 298 23.64 -8.75 9.96
N ALA A 299 22.57 -9.54 9.81
CA ALA A 299 21.67 -9.42 8.66
C ALA A 299 20.98 -8.06 8.62
N ILE A 300 20.49 -7.56 9.77
CA ILE A 300 19.90 -6.23 9.91
C ILE A 300 20.93 -5.14 9.57
N GLU A 301 22.13 -5.21 10.14
CA GLU A 301 23.21 -4.22 9.92
C GLU A 301 23.67 -4.17 8.46
N SER A 302 23.67 -5.33 7.78
CA SER A 302 23.99 -5.41 6.35
C SER A 302 22.90 -4.90 5.42
N THR A 303 21.70 -4.62 5.96
CA THR A 303 20.56 -4.13 5.22
C THR A 303 20.58 -2.60 5.18
N ILE A 304 20.41 -2.03 3.99
CA ILE A 304 20.33 -0.60 3.74
C ILE A 304 18.96 -0.30 3.14
N LEU A 305 18.22 0.60 3.79
CA LEU A 305 16.96 1.16 3.29
C LEU A 305 17.19 2.57 2.77
N SER A 306 16.93 2.75 1.48
CA SER A 306 16.85 4.05 0.82
C SER A 306 15.40 4.50 0.77
N TYR A 307 15.11 5.68 1.31
CA TYR A 307 13.80 6.29 1.24
C TYR A 307 13.88 7.81 1.15
N ASP A 308 13.01 8.38 0.35
CA ASP A 308 13.01 9.76 -0.05
C ASP A 308 12.84 10.77 1.08
N ASN A 309 12.03 10.41 2.07
CA ASN A 309 11.74 11.22 3.26
C ASN A 309 12.31 10.55 4.52
N MET A 310 13.43 9.81 4.38
CA MET A 310 14.05 9.09 5.50
C MET A 310 14.34 10.00 6.69
N CYS A 311 14.74 11.25 6.46
CA CYS A 311 14.97 12.21 7.52
C CYS A 311 13.72 12.53 8.37
N HIS A 312 12.52 12.53 7.79
CA HIS A 312 11.28 12.74 8.54
C HIS A 312 10.90 11.50 9.34
N VAL A 313 11.13 10.31 8.79
CA VAL A 313 10.82 9.04 9.46
C VAL A 313 11.78 8.78 10.61
N ASP A 314 13.09 8.86 10.37
CA ASP A 314 14.12 8.50 11.35
C ASP A 314 14.21 9.49 12.53
N ASN A 315 13.69 10.72 12.36
CA ASN A 315 13.63 11.71 13.44
C ASN A 315 12.42 11.55 14.38
N MET A 316 11.48 10.65 14.09
CA MET A 316 10.38 10.39 15.01
C MET A 316 10.91 9.83 16.35
N LYS A 317 10.28 10.18 17.47
CA LYS A 317 10.75 9.76 18.80
C LYS A 317 10.86 8.24 18.95
N ILE A 318 9.93 7.49 18.35
CA ILE A 318 9.94 6.01 18.35
C ILE A 318 11.22 5.42 17.76
N CYS A 319 11.80 6.08 16.74
CA CYS A 319 13.01 5.63 16.06
C CYS A 319 14.27 5.74 16.93
N ARG A 320 14.21 6.53 18.01
CA ARG A 320 15.31 6.75 18.96
C ARG A 320 15.31 5.72 20.10
N GLN A 321 14.20 5.00 20.29
CA GLN A 321 14.01 4.05 21.38
C GLN A 321 14.19 2.62 20.89
N ASP A 322 14.48 1.71 21.82
CA ASP A 322 14.40 0.29 21.51
C ASP A 322 12.92 -0.07 21.35
N LEU A 323 12.60 -0.77 20.25
CA LEU A 323 11.24 -1.19 20.00
C LEU A 323 10.88 -2.32 20.96
N THR A 324 9.61 -2.44 21.35
CA THR A 324 9.15 -3.51 22.27
C THR A 324 9.03 -4.88 21.57
N LEU A 325 9.98 -5.19 20.67
CA LEU A 325 10.07 -6.45 19.95
C LEU A 325 11.01 -7.40 20.70
N PRO A 326 10.88 -8.73 20.52
CA PRO A 326 11.90 -9.66 21.01
C PRO A 326 13.26 -9.33 20.42
N ALA A 327 14.33 -9.50 21.20
CA ALA A 327 15.68 -9.36 20.66
C ALA A 327 15.94 -10.38 19.55
N PRO A 328 16.70 -10.01 18.50
CA PRO A 328 17.34 -8.70 18.25
C PRO A 328 16.43 -7.70 17.51
N LEU A 329 15.17 -8.05 17.25
CA LEU A 329 14.26 -7.23 16.45
C LEU A 329 13.95 -5.87 17.10
N ASN A 330 14.11 -5.75 18.43
CA ASN A 330 13.98 -4.47 19.14
C ASN A 330 14.91 -3.37 18.59
N LEU A 331 16.04 -3.76 18.00
CA LEU A 331 17.03 -2.84 17.46
C LEU A 331 16.94 -2.69 15.94
N SER A 332 15.96 -3.33 15.28
CA SER A 332 15.88 -3.41 13.80
C SER A 332 16.01 -2.04 13.14
N TRP A 333 15.26 -1.05 13.61
CA TRP A 333 15.28 0.30 13.03
C TRP A 333 16.61 1.04 13.30
N LYS A 334 17.23 0.81 14.46
CA LYS A 334 18.48 1.48 14.85
C LYS A 334 19.69 0.95 14.08
N LEU A 335 19.74 -0.36 13.88
CA LEU A 335 20.86 -1.05 13.25
C LEU A 335 20.84 -0.97 11.72
N LEU A 336 19.65 -0.87 11.13
CA LEU A 336 19.47 -0.75 9.69
C LEU A 336 20.19 0.48 9.13
N GLY A 337 20.93 0.30 8.03
CA GLY A 337 21.49 1.40 7.27
C GLY A 337 20.39 2.26 6.64
N LYS A 338 20.41 3.57 6.87
CA LYS A 338 19.38 4.50 6.39
C LYS A 338 20.00 5.57 5.49
N VAL A 339 19.45 5.73 4.29
CA VAL A 339 19.93 6.70 3.29
C VAL A 339 18.76 7.36 2.56
N ILE A 340 19.01 8.51 1.95
CA ILE A 340 18.12 9.14 0.96
C ILE A 340 18.71 8.85 -0.42
N ASP A 341 17.89 8.56 -1.43
CA ASP A 341 18.39 8.34 -2.78
C ASP A 341 19.19 9.56 -3.31
N ARG A 342 20.21 9.31 -4.12
CA ARG A 342 21.12 10.35 -4.66
C ARG A 342 20.38 11.43 -5.44
N LEU A 343 19.33 11.07 -6.18
CA LEU A 343 18.51 12.00 -6.94
C LEU A 343 17.77 12.96 -6.01
N HIS A 344 17.19 12.41 -4.94
CA HIS A 344 16.32 13.16 -4.05
C HIS A 344 17.07 13.90 -2.96
N LEU A 345 18.26 13.45 -2.55
CA LEU A 345 19.08 14.10 -1.51
C LEU A 345 19.39 15.57 -1.84
N ARG A 346 19.53 15.89 -3.13
CA ARG A 346 19.76 17.28 -3.59
C ARG A 346 18.62 18.23 -3.23
N ASN A 347 17.39 17.70 -3.15
CA ASN A 347 16.19 18.45 -2.81
C ASN A 347 16.04 18.67 -1.29
N HIS A 348 16.83 17.98 -0.47
CA HIS A 348 16.86 18.20 0.97
C HIS A 348 17.73 19.41 1.32
N LYS A 349 17.10 20.43 1.89
CA LYS A 349 17.73 21.71 2.23
C LYS A 349 18.54 21.65 3.53
N ASP A 350 18.12 20.83 4.49
CA ASP A 350 18.80 20.69 5.77
C ASP A 350 20.18 20.02 5.59
N PRO A 351 21.29 20.68 5.96
CA PRO A 351 22.63 20.09 5.90
C PRO A 351 22.76 18.78 6.68
N LYS A 352 21.98 18.57 7.74
CA LYS A 352 21.93 17.29 8.48
C LYS A 352 21.52 16.14 7.57
N CYS A 353 20.63 16.38 6.60
CA CYS A 353 20.21 15.33 5.67
C CYS A 353 21.39 14.81 4.83
N LYS A 354 22.22 15.74 4.33
CA LYS A 354 23.45 15.44 3.57
C LYS A 354 24.58 14.90 4.43
N LYS A 355 24.53 15.07 5.74
CA LYS A 355 25.52 14.49 6.66
C LYS A 355 25.16 13.06 7.07
N TYR A 356 23.90 12.84 7.40
CA TYR A 356 23.47 11.58 8.04
C TYR A 356 22.86 10.58 7.05
N TYR A 357 22.25 11.04 5.96
CA TYR A 357 21.56 10.15 5.01
C TYR A 357 22.18 10.15 3.62
N ASP A 358 23.40 10.69 3.47
CA ASP A 358 24.14 10.60 2.22
C ASP A 358 24.43 9.13 1.88
N PRO A 359 24.01 8.65 0.69
CA PRO A 359 24.31 7.29 0.26
C PRO A 359 25.78 7.11 -0.13
N ASP A 360 26.55 8.17 -0.37
CA ASP A 360 27.96 8.05 -0.72
C ASP A 360 28.80 7.52 0.44
N GLY A 361 29.61 6.50 0.16
CA GLY A 361 30.36 5.76 1.19
C GLY A 361 29.55 4.70 1.94
N LYS A 362 28.21 4.69 1.83
CA LYS A 362 27.33 3.67 2.43
C LYS A 362 26.78 2.69 1.40
N VAL A 363 26.47 3.19 0.20
CA VAL A 363 25.90 2.42 -0.89
C VAL A 363 26.95 2.24 -2.00
N PRO A 364 27.38 0.99 -2.29
CA PRO A 364 28.26 0.70 -3.41
C PRO A 364 27.75 1.30 -4.73
N LYS A 365 28.67 1.79 -5.58
CA LYS A 365 28.32 2.49 -6.83
C LYS A 365 27.63 1.59 -7.85
N GLU A 366 27.84 0.29 -7.71
CA GLU A 366 27.33 -0.77 -8.56
C GLU A 366 25.87 -1.09 -8.24
N PHE A 367 25.40 -0.69 -7.06
CA PHE A 367 24.03 -0.92 -6.62
C PHE A 367 23.09 0.05 -7.32
N ASN A 368 21.94 -0.48 -7.74
CA ASN A 368 20.92 0.30 -8.41
C ASN A 368 20.01 1.00 -7.39
N SER A 369 20.34 2.24 -7.03
CA SER A 369 19.49 3.04 -6.13
C SER A 369 18.21 3.55 -6.80
N MET A 370 18.12 3.50 -8.14
CA MET A 370 16.93 3.93 -8.92
C MET A 370 15.92 2.79 -9.16
N ALA A 371 15.95 1.74 -8.33
CA ALA A 371 15.17 0.53 -8.56
C ALA A 371 13.65 0.79 -8.45
N ALA A 372 13.23 1.70 -7.56
CA ALA A 372 11.83 2.07 -7.39
C ALA A 372 11.28 2.82 -8.61
N GLU A 373 12.01 3.80 -9.13
CA GLU A 373 11.63 4.63 -10.28
C GLU A 373 11.48 3.78 -11.54
N GLN A 374 12.45 2.90 -11.81
CA GLN A 374 12.37 1.94 -12.91
C GLN A 374 11.14 1.04 -12.79
N THR A 375 10.83 0.62 -11.56
CA THR A 375 9.64 -0.16 -11.25
C THR A 375 8.37 0.64 -11.49
N PHE A 376 8.35 1.94 -11.18
CA PHE A 376 7.20 2.81 -11.40
C PHE A 376 6.95 3.12 -12.87
N VAL A 377 7.99 3.17 -13.71
CA VAL A 377 7.80 3.24 -15.17
C VAL A 377 7.03 2.02 -15.66
N TRP A 378 7.40 0.82 -15.21
CA TRP A 378 6.65 -0.40 -15.53
C TRP A 378 5.21 -0.34 -15.01
N ALA A 379 5.04 0.00 -13.73
CA ALA A 379 3.72 0.07 -13.10
C ALA A 379 2.79 1.08 -13.79
N SER A 380 3.33 2.22 -14.21
CA SER A 380 2.57 3.30 -14.86
C SER A 380 1.86 2.88 -16.15
N ARG A 381 2.38 1.88 -16.86
CA ARG A 381 1.76 1.34 -18.08
C ARG A 381 0.40 0.68 -17.80
N MET A 382 0.20 0.21 -16.57
CA MET A 382 -1.03 -0.44 -16.14
C MET A 382 -2.03 0.53 -15.50
N LYS A 383 -1.65 1.81 -15.29
CA LYS A 383 -2.45 2.82 -14.58
C LYS A 383 -3.90 2.88 -15.06
N LYS A 384 -4.13 2.97 -16.38
CA LYS A 384 -5.49 3.11 -16.94
C LYS A 384 -6.40 1.93 -16.58
N ILE A 385 -5.84 0.73 -16.55
CA ILE A 385 -6.56 -0.51 -16.27
C ILE A 385 -6.77 -0.66 -14.76
N VAL A 386 -5.68 -0.54 -14.00
CA VAL A 386 -5.65 -0.80 -12.56
C VAL A 386 -6.42 0.27 -11.76
N CYS A 387 -6.39 1.53 -12.18
CA CYS A 387 -7.15 2.59 -11.50
C CYS A 387 -8.65 2.55 -11.78
N ALA A 388 -9.11 1.76 -12.77
CA ALA A 388 -10.54 1.57 -13.04
C ALA A 388 -11.15 0.41 -12.21
N MET A 389 -10.32 -0.36 -11.51
CA MET A 389 -10.75 -1.52 -10.74
C MET A 389 -11.20 -1.14 -9.32
N PRO A 390 -12.18 -1.85 -8.73
CA PRO A 390 -12.44 -1.79 -7.30
C PRO A 390 -11.24 -2.30 -6.51
N ARG A 391 -11.14 -1.96 -5.21
CA ARG A 391 -9.98 -2.27 -4.35
C ARG A 391 -9.53 -3.72 -4.46
N LEU A 392 -10.47 -4.65 -4.32
CA LEU A 392 -10.18 -6.08 -4.30
C LEU A 392 -9.43 -6.52 -5.57
N HIS A 393 -10.01 -6.19 -6.73
CA HIS A 393 -9.43 -6.51 -8.03
C HIS A 393 -8.16 -5.71 -8.31
N HIS A 394 -8.08 -4.46 -7.83
CA HIS A 394 -6.87 -3.64 -7.93
C HIS A 394 -5.69 -4.31 -7.22
N PHE A 395 -5.84 -4.69 -5.94
CA PHE A 395 -4.78 -5.33 -5.18
C PHE A 395 -4.42 -6.70 -5.74
N PHE A 396 -5.43 -7.50 -6.09
CA PHE A 396 -5.21 -8.82 -6.66
C PHE A 396 -4.45 -8.74 -7.99
N TYR A 397 -4.84 -7.83 -8.89
CA TYR A 397 -4.13 -7.62 -10.15
C TYR A 397 -2.69 -7.16 -9.94
N VAL A 398 -2.46 -6.17 -9.07
CA VAL A 398 -1.11 -5.68 -8.78
C VAL A 398 -0.25 -6.79 -8.19
N HIS A 399 -0.78 -7.57 -7.26
CA HIS A 399 -0.11 -8.74 -6.68
C HIS A 399 0.34 -9.75 -7.74
N ARG A 400 -0.58 -10.18 -8.61
CA ARG A 400 -0.28 -11.13 -9.70
C ARG A 400 0.73 -10.55 -10.70
N ALA A 401 0.60 -9.27 -11.05
CA ALA A 401 1.55 -8.58 -11.92
C ALA A 401 2.96 -8.52 -11.32
N ILE A 402 3.07 -8.32 -10.00
CA ILE A 402 4.35 -8.33 -9.28
C ILE A 402 4.98 -9.72 -9.32
N LYS A 403 4.23 -10.79 -9.02
CA LYS A 403 4.74 -12.17 -9.07
C LYS A 403 5.34 -12.48 -10.44
N ARG A 404 4.63 -12.17 -11.52
CA ARG A 404 5.12 -12.37 -12.90
C ARG A 404 6.34 -11.53 -13.23
N ARG A 405 6.34 -10.25 -12.83
CA ARG A 405 7.50 -9.37 -13.04
C ARG A 405 8.73 -9.89 -12.31
N ASN A 406 8.59 -10.28 -11.05
CA ASN A 406 9.69 -10.80 -10.25
C ASN A 406 10.22 -12.10 -10.86
N ALA A 407 9.35 -13.03 -11.28
CA ALA A 407 9.74 -14.25 -11.96
C ALA A 407 10.49 -13.98 -13.28
N TYR A 408 10.04 -13.01 -14.07
CA TYR A 408 10.75 -12.56 -15.27
C TYR A 408 12.15 -12.01 -14.94
N THR A 409 12.24 -11.10 -13.97
CA THR A 409 13.50 -10.50 -13.52
C THR A 409 14.47 -11.57 -13.03
N GLN A 410 14.00 -12.50 -12.21
CA GLN A 410 14.76 -13.64 -11.71
C GLN A 410 15.27 -14.52 -12.86
N ARG A 411 14.41 -14.86 -13.83
CA ARG A 411 14.79 -15.64 -15.02
C ARG A 411 15.87 -14.93 -15.85
N CYS A 412 15.76 -13.62 -16.04
CA CYS A 412 16.80 -12.86 -16.74
C CYS A 412 18.15 -13.00 -16.06
N TYR A 413 18.22 -12.82 -14.73
CA TYR A 413 19.49 -12.94 -14.02
C TYR A 413 20.03 -14.37 -13.98
N LYS A 414 19.17 -15.40 -13.86
CA LYS A 414 19.58 -16.81 -13.99
C LYS A 414 20.22 -17.10 -15.35
N LEU A 415 19.83 -16.39 -16.40
CA LEU A 415 20.40 -16.48 -17.75
C LEU A 415 21.56 -15.48 -17.98
N ASN A 416 22.08 -14.86 -16.92
CA ASN A 416 23.12 -13.83 -16.96
C ASN A 416 22.75 -12.62 -17.88
N LYS A 417 21.46 -12.27 -17.92
CA LYS A 417 20.91 -11.15 -18.68
C LYS A 417 20.36 -10.10 -17.72
N ASN A 418 20.42 -8.83 -18.14
CA ASN A 418 19.68 -7.77 -17.44
C ASN A 418 18.19 -7.84 -17.85
N PRO A 419 17.25 -7.68 -16.90
CA PRO A 419 15.84 -7.57 -17.22
C PRO A 419 15.59 -6.38 -18.15
N VAL A 420 14.75 -6.58 -19.16
CA VAL A 420 14.31 -5.48 -20.03
C VAL A 420 13.22 -4.71 -19.30
N LEU A 421 13.65 -3.82 -18.39
CA LEU A 421 12.75 -2.89 -17.76
C LEU A 421 12.44 -1.74 -18.74
N PRO A 422 11.19 -1.24 -18.76
CA PRO A 422 10.83 -0.02 -19.46
C PRO A 422 11.85 1.08 -19.21
N LYS A 423 12.52 1.54 -20.27
CA LYS A 423 13.46 2.66 -20.16
C LYS A 423 12.70 3.92 -19.76
N LEU A 424 13.23 4.67 -18.81
CA LEU A 424 12.86 6.07 -18.59
C LEU A 424 13.10 6.81 -19.91
N SER A 425 12.08 7.47 -20.48
CA SER A 425 12.33 8.43 -21.56
C SER A 425 13.11 9.60 -20.98
N LYS A 426 14.14 10.05 -21.68
CA LYS A 426 14.95 11.22 -21.27
C LYS A 426 14.07 12.47 -21.02
N ASP A 427 12.91 12.54 -21.66
CA ASP A 427 11.99 13.68 -21.63
C ASP A 427 11.16 13.80 -20.33
N HIS A 428 11.15 12.78 -19.46
CA HIS A 428 10.47 12.90 -18.15
C HIS A 428 11.26 13.69 -17.13
N TYR A 429 12.53 14.03 -17.40
CA TYR A 429 13.31 14.88 -16.51
C TYR A 429 13.19 16.37 -16.83
N THR A 430 12.73 16.77 -18.01
CA THR A 430 12.65 18.21 -18.34
C THR A 430 11.36 18.89 -17.87
N SER A 431 10.33 18.16 -17.46
CA SER A 431 9.07 18.76 -16.96
C SER A 431 9.05 19.02 -15.45
N ASP A 432 9.96 18.42 -14.69
CA ASP A 432 10.17 18.70 -13.26
C ASP A 432 11.42 19.56 -13.00
N ILE A 433 12.00 20.14 -14.07
CA ILE A 433 13.11 21.11 -14.03
C ILE A 433 12.60 22.50 -14.48
N ASN A 434 11.49 22.96 -13.89
CA ASN A 434 11.18 24.40 -13.81
C ASN A 434 10.39 24.70 -12.54
#